data_AF-A0A4R2TJQ0-F1
#
_entry.id   AF-A0A4R2TJQ0-F1
#
_cell.length_a   1.000
_cell.length_b   1.000
_cell.length_c   1.000
_cell.angle_alpha   90.00
_cell.angle_beta   90.00
_cell.angle_gamma   90.00
#
_symmetry.space_group_name_H-M   'P 1'
#
loop_
_entity.id
_entity.type
_entity.pdbx_description
1 polymer ?
#
loop_
_entity_poly.entity_id
_entity_poly.type
_entity_poly.pdbx_seq_one_letter_code
_entity_poly.pdbx_strand_id
1 'polypeptide(L)'
;MKVSSRYLRLLLPYMEGPDVMHVQERLTELGFYDGPIDMIYDEDIYESVKAFQTEYGLNPDGIVDPDTWNAIGLSPERQYPIPPEGYSIEIDLDRKVLTLKRFTEIINAYRVAVGAPSTPTPVGDWQIIQKTRNPGGPFGTRWMRLNVPWGGYGIHGTNDPESIGQAASRGCIRMFNEQVNELYDIVPLGTPVKITGEVFTGRILDVDSSPGPDVFEVKSILRTLGYYEGEVDGVYDQATQEAVRNFQRDFNLVADGITGVDTYDALILARDQYFDVREP
;
A
#
# COMPACT_ATOMS: atom_id res chain seq x y z
N MET A 1 10.04 10.08 14.71
CA MET A 1 9.27 9.53 13.59
C MET A 1 10.16 8.45 12.97
N LYS A 2 9.84 7.16 13.09
CA LYS A 2 10.67 6.06 12.58
C LYS A 2 9.74 5.11 11.83
N VAL A 3 9.74 5.24 10.50
CA VAL A 3 8.94 4.44 9.57
C VAL A 3 9.69 3.11 9.39
N SER A 4 9.09 2.01 9.84
CA SER A 4 9.70 0.68 9.83
C SER A 4 9.54 -0.01 8.48
N SER A 5 10.42 0.33 7.54
CA SER A 5 10.90 -0.63 6.56
C SER A 5 12.06 -1.43 7.18
N ARG A 6 12.32 -2.67 6.74
CA ARG A 6 13.59 -3.32 7.07
C ARG A 6 14.69 -2.50 6.41
N TYR A 7 15.48 -1.85 7.24
CA TYR A 7 16.76 -1.29 6.82
C TYR A 7 17.66 -2.47 6.44
N LEU A 8 17.92 -2.69 5.14
CA LEU A 8 18.97 -3.64 4.75
C LEU A 8 20.32 -3.01 5.05
N ARG A 9 21.25 -3.77 5.59
CA ARG A 9 22.55 -3.29 6.02
C ARG A 9 23.49 -4.47 6.21
N LEU A 10 24.77 -4.18 6.16
CA LEU A 10 25.81 -5.17 6.41
C LEU A 10 25.73 -5.66 7.87
N LEU A 11 25.40 -6.93 8.08
CA LEU A 11 25.35 -7.61 9.38
C LEU A 11 26.08 -8.95 9.31
N LEU A 12 26.45 -9.50 10.48
CA LEU A 12 26.91 -10.88 10.60
C LEU A 12 25.98 -11.63 11.57
N PRO A 13 25.32 -12.73 11.15
CA PRO A 13 25.26 -13.25 9.78
C PRO A 13 24.62 -12.25 8.81
N TYR A 14 24.96 -12.36 7.51
CA TYR A 14 24.44 -11.47 6.48
C TYR A 14 22.91 -11.49 6.45
N MET A 15 22.34 -10.35 6.06
CA MET A 15 20.91 -10.29 5.82
C MET A 15 20.61 -11.02 4.54
N GLU A 16 19.68 -11.96 4.60
CA GLU A 16 19.26 -12.74 3.44
C GLU A 16 17.77 -12.53 3.17
N GLY A 17 17.37 -12.60 1.90
CA GLY A 17 15.97 -12.69 1.51
C GLY A 17 15.63 -12.08 0.13
N PRO A 18 14.38 -12.27 -0.33
CA PRO A 18 13.89 -11.68 -1.59
C PRO A 18 13.97 -10.15 -1.62
N ASP A 19 13.91 -9.48 -0.47
CA ASP A 19 14.13 -8.04 -0.35
C ASP A 19 15.55 -7.65 -0.80
N VAL A 20 16.56 -8.44 -0.42
CA VAL A 20 17.95 -8.21 -0.85
C VAL A 20 18.11 -8.45 -2.36
N MET A 21 17.53 -9.52 -2.90
CA MET A 21 17.55 -9.79 -4.35
C MET A 21 17.01 -8.62 -5.16
N HIS A 22 15.92 -7.98 -4.74
CA HIS A 22 15.40 -6.85 -5.48
C HIS A 22 16.28 -5.61 -5.41
N VAL A 23 17.02 -5.42 -4.31
CA VAL A 23 18.06 -4.38 -4.28
C VAL A 23 19.20 -4.72 -5.23
N GLN A 24 19.66 -5.98 -5.24
CA GLN A 24 20.68 -6.47 -6.18
C GLN A 24 20.23 -6.25 -7.63
N GLU A 25 19.06 -6.78 -8.02
CA GLU A 25 18.47 -6.60 -9.36
C GLU A 25 18.38 -5.12 -9.74
N ARG A 26 17.89 -4.29 -8.82
CA ARG A 26 17.61 -2.91 -9.14
C ARG A 26 18.87 -2.05 -9.22
N LEU A 27 19.84 -2.27 -8.33
CA LEU A 27 21.14 -1.63 -8.44
C LEU A 27 21.90 -2.11 -9.68
N THR A 28 21.71 -3.35 -10.13
CA THR A 28 22.22 -3.81 -11.43
C THR A 28 21.58 -3.08 -12.60
N GLU A 29 20.26 -2.95 -12.63
CA GLU A 29 19.55 -2.19 -13.68
C GLU A 29 19.98 -0.71 -13.71
N LEU A 30 20.27 -0.14 -12.55
CA LEU A 30 20.71 1.25 -12.40
C LEU A 30 22.22 1.42 -12.63
N GLY A 31 22.97 0.33 -12.85
CA GLY A 31 24.40 0.36 -13.14
C GLY A 31 25.32 0.54 -11.92
N PHE A 32 24.82 0.31 -10.71
CA PHE A 32 25.57 0.41 -9.45
C PHE A 32 26.07 -0.94 -8.91
N TYR A 33 25.55 -2.08 -9.39
CA TYR A 33 25.92 -3.41 -8.92
C TYR A 33 26.16 -4.38 -10.09
N ASP A 34 27.31 -5.03 -10.11
CA ASP A 34 27.71 -6.02 -11.13
C ASP A 34 27.97 -7.43 -10.54
N GLY A 35 27.66 -7.61 -9.26
CA GLY A 35 27.78 -8.88 -8.53
C GLY A 35 26.62 -9.85 -8.76
N PRO A 36 26.65 -11.02 -8.10
CA PRO A 36 25.60 -12.04 -8.23
C PRO A 36 24.29 -11.62 -7.55
N ILE A 37 23.16 -12.01 -8.15
CA ILE A 37 21.84 -11.88 -7.52
C ILE A 37 21.58 -13.16 -6.71
N ASP A 38 22.08 -13.19 -5.48
CA ASP A 38 22.11 -14.36 -4.61
C ASP A 38 21.29 -14.21 -3.31
N MET A 39 20.55 -13.11 -3.16
CA MET A 39 19.75 -12.76 -1.99
C MET A 39 20.57 -12.45 -0.72
N ILE A 40 21.89 -12.28 -0.80
CA ILE A 40 22.77 -12.04 0.35
C ILE A 40 23.20 -10.57 0.40
N TYR A 41 23.00 -9.92 1.55
CA TYR A 41 23.43 -8.55 1.77
C TYR A 41 24.86 -8.52 2.31
N ASP A 42 25.81 -8.76 1.41
CA ASP A 42 27.25 -8.78 1.66
C ASP A 42 27.91 -7.40 1.52
N GLU A 43 29.24 -7.38 1.61
CA GLU A 43 30.04 -6.17 1.47
C GLU A 43 29.91 -5.52 0.08
N ASP A 44 29.75 -6.33 -0.98
CA ASP A 44 29.66 -5.84 -2.35
C ASP A 44 28.36 -5.05 -2.55
N ILE A 45 27.21 -5.60 -2.15
CA ILE A 45 25.96 -4.86 -2.25
C ILE A 45 25.93 -3.64 -1.33
N TYR A 46 26.57 -3.72 -0.15
CA TYR A 46 26.68 -2.59 0.78
C TYR A 46 27.41 -1.40 0.13
N GLU A 47 28.53 -1.63 -0.54
CA GLU A 47 29.25 -0.57 -1.26
C GLU A 47 28.47 -0.06 -2.48
N SER A 48 27.76 -0.93 -3.20
CA SER A 48 26.86 -0.51 -4.28
C SER A 48 25.70 0.37 -3.80
N VAL A 49 25.11 0.07 -2.64
CA VAL A 49 24.08 0.91 -2.02
C VAL A 49 24.65 2.28 -1.65
N LYS A 50 25.86 2.35 -1.09
CA LYS A 50 26.53 3.64 -0.78
C LYS A 50 26.80 4.46 -2.03
N ALA A 51 27.25 3.82 -3.11
CA ALA A 51 27.49 4.48 -4.39
C ALA A 51 26.19 5.08 -4.94
N PHE A 52 25.11 4.30 -4.93
CA PHE A 52 23.78 4.75 -5.31
C PHE A 52 23.30 5.93 -4.45
N GLN A 53 23.36 5.80 -3.12
CA GLN A 53 22.94 6.85 -2.19
C GLN A 53 23.72 8.16 -2.44
N THR A 54 25.01 8.06 -2.72
CA THR A 54 25.85 9.23 -3.05
C THR A 54 25.36 9.94 -4.30
N GLU A 55 25.13 9.20 -5.39
CA GLU A 55 24.68 9.77 -6.68
C GLU A 55 23.29 10.42 -6.57
N TYR A 56 22.39 9.82 -5.78
CA TYR A 56 21.01 10.29 -5.61
C TYR A 56 20.84 11.30 -4.47
N GLY A 57 21.94 11.79 -3.86
CA GLY A 57 21.89 12.81 -2.82
C GLY A 57 21.29 12.35 -1.49
N LEU A 58 21.33 11.05 -1.21
CA LEU A 58 20.91 10.44 0.05
C LEU A 58 22.09 10.37 1.05
N ASN A 59 21.81 9.93 2.28
CA ASN A 59 22.88 9.61 3.25
C ASN A 59 23.63 8.35 2.81
N PRO A 60 24.95 8.40 2.51
CA PRO A 60 25.70 7.27 1.96
C PRO A 60 26.19 6.30 3.05
N ASP A 61 25.26 5.73 3.81
CA ASP A 61 25.55 4.84 4.93
C ASP A 61 25.48 3.35 4.59
N GLY A 62 25.12 3.01 3.35
CA GLY A 62 24.99 1.62 2.88
C GLY A 62 23.81 0.90 3.53
N ILE A 63 22.87 1.66 4.07
CA ILE A 63 21.65 1.16 4.66
C ILE A 63 20.49 1.41 3.71
N VAL A 64 19.82 0.36 3.24
CA VAL A 64 18.61 0.49 2.42
C VAL A 64 17.42 0.85 3.32
N ASP A 65 17.33 2.13 3.66
CA ASP A 65 16.24 2.76 4.41
C ASP A 65 15.03 3.11 3.52
N PRO A 66 13.90 3.61 4.05
CA PRO A 66 12.76 3.99 3.22
C PRO A 66 13.11 4.93 2.05
N ASP A 67 14.01 5.90 2.26
CA ASP A 67 14.39 6.88 1.25
C ASP A 67 15.21 6.20 0.13
N THR A 68 16.11 5.29 0.50
CA THR A 68 16.88 4.46 -0.43
C THR A 68 15.97 3.49 -1.19
N TRP A 69 15.03 2.81 -0.52
CA TRP A 69 14.02 1.96 -1.16
C TRP A 69 13.19 2.71 -2.19
N ASN A 70 12.75 3.93 -1.87
CA ASN A 70 11.98 4.76 -2.79
C ASN A 70 12.86 5.20 -3.97
N ALA A 71 14.09 5.64 -3.70
CA ALA A 71 15.00 6.16 -4.72
C ALA A 71 15.48 5.07 -5.70
N ILE A 72 15.72 3.84 -5.25
CA ILE A 72 16.06 2.74 -6.15
C ILE A 72 14.89 2.37 -7.07
N GLY A 73 13.68 2.91 -6.91
CA GLY A 73 12.58 2.66 -7.86
C GLY A 73 11.83 1.36 -7.59
N LEU A 74 11.88 0.85 -6.36
CA LEU A 74 10.85 -0.02 -5.81
C LEU A 74 9.69 0.86 -5.35
N SER A 75 9.13 1.54 -6.34
CA SER A 75 8.22 2.64 -6.13
C SER A 75 6.78 2.11 -6.05
N PRO A 76 5.94 2.75 -5.21
CA PRO A 76 4.51 2.43 -5.16
C PRO A 76 3.79 2.57 -6.51
N GLU A 77 4.31 3.39 -7.42
CA GLU A 77 3.69 3.72 -8.70
C GLU A 77 3.89 2.63 -9.76
N ARG A 78 4.71 1.60 -9.48
CA ARG A 78 4.99 0.48 -10.39
C ARG A 78 4.04 -0.70 -10.15
N GLN A 79 3.52 -1.27 -11.25
CA GLN A 79 2.91 -2.60 -11.23
C GLN A 79 3.99 -3.67 -11.34
N TYR A 80 3.97 -4.63 -10.42
CA TYR A 80 4.86 -5.78 -10.39
C TYR A 80 4.19 -6.96 -11.11
N PRO A 81 4.96 -7.85 -11.77
CA PRO A 81 4.40 -9.06 -12.35
C PRO A 81 3.61 -9.85 -11.29
N ILE A 82 2.42 -10.34 -11.67
CA ILE A 82 1.64 -11.21 -10.80
C ILE A 82 2.39 -12.55 -10.66
N PRO A 83 2.70 -13.02 -9.45
CA PRO A 83 3.41 -14.27 -9.24
C PRO A 83 2.65 -15.47 -9.81
N PRO A 84 3.30 -16.38 -10.56
CA PRO A 84 2.63 -17.50 -11.23
C PRO A 84 2.06 -18.53 -10.26
N GLU A 85 2.46 -18.50 -8.99
CA GLU A 85 1.95 -19.38 -7.92
C GLU A 85 0.46 -19.17 -7.65
N GLY A 86 -0.09 -18.03 -8.10
CA GLY A 86 -1.52 -17.72 -8.06
C GLY A 86 -2.03 -17.23 -6.72
N TYR A 87 -1.15 -16.84 -5.80
CA TYR A 87 -1.58 -16.30 -4.50
C TYR A 87 -2.18 -14.91 -4.63
N SER A 88 -3.24 -14.64 -3.89
CA SER A 88 -3.85 -13.32 -3.74
C SER A 88 -4.42 -13.13 -2.35
N ILE A 89 -4.56 -11.87 -1.95
CA ILE A 89 -5.13 -11.46 -0.67
C ILE A 89 -6.35 -10.57 -0.94
N GLU A 90 -7.45 -10.84 -0.25
CA GLU A 90 -8.64 -9.99 -0.23
C GLU A 90 -8.87 -9.50 1.22
N ILE A 91 -9.04 -8.20 1.41
CA ILE A 91 -9.25 -7.58 2.72
C ILE A 91 -10.58 -6.83 2.72
N ASP A 92 -11.47 -7.24 3.62
CA ASP A 92 -12.76 -6.62 3.86
C ASP A 92 -12.67 -5.78 5.14
N LEU A 93 -12.75 -4.45 5.00
CA LEU A 93 -12.61 -3.50 6.10
C LEU A 93 -13.81 -3.49 7.05
N ASP A 94 -14.99 -3.81 6.55
CA ASP A 94 -16.24 -3.83 7.31
C ASP A 94 -16.25 -5.06 8.22
N ARG A 95 -15.95 -6.23 7.65
CA ARG A 95 -15.84 -7.51 8.36
C ARG A 95 -14.53 -7.63 9.14
N LYS A 96 -13.50 -6.85 8.78
CA LYS A 96 -12.15 -6.87 9.37
C LYS A 96 -11.53 -8.24 9.21
N VAL A 97 -11.60 -8.75 7.98
CA VAL A 97 -11.10 -10.08 7.59
C VAL A 97 -10.14 -9.94 6.43
N LEU A 98 -9.00 -10.61 6.54
CA LEU A 98 -8.06 -10.86 5.45
C LEU A 98 -8.22 -12.31 4.99
N THR A 99 -8.53 -12.52 3.72
CA THR A 99 -8.67 -13.84 3.10
C THR A 99 -7.46 -14.10 2.20
N LEU A 100 -6.75 -15.19 2.46
CA LEU A 100 -5.67 -15.68 1.60
C LEU A 100 -6.24 -16.69 0.61
N LYS A 101 -5.97 -16.48 -0.67
CA LYS A 101 -6.42 -17.35 -1.76
C LYS A 101 -5.25 -17.84 -2.58
N ARG A 102 -5.45 -18.99 -3.23
CA ARG A 102 -4.60 -19.48 -4.31
C ARG A 102 -5.50 -19.81 -5.49
N PHE A 103 -5.32 -19.07 -6.58
CA PHE A 103 -6.28 -19.03 -7.69
C PHE A 103 -7.69 -18.71 -7.18
N THR A 104 -8.62 -19.65 -7.31
CA THR A 104 -10.01 -19.51 -6.86
C THR A 104 -10.26 -20.08 -5.46
N GLU A 105 -9.31 -20.84 -4.91
CA GLU A 105 -9.47 -21.52 -3.63
C GLU A 105 -9.09 -20.62 -2.45
N ILE A 106 -9.93 -20.60 -1.42
CA ILE A 106 -9.61 -19.97 -0.14
C ILE A 106 -8.72 -20.91 0.65
N ILE A 107 -7.50 -20.45 0.94
CA ILE A 107 -6.53 -21.18 1.77
C ILE A 107 -6.87 -20.95 3.25
N ASN A 108 -7.04 -19.69 3.65
CA ASN A 108 -7.27 -19.31 5.04
C ASN A 108 -7.95 -17.93 5.15
N ALA A 109 -8.54 -17.64 6.30
CA ALA A 109 -9.14 -16.35 6.61
C ALA A 109 -8.75 -15.92 8.04
N TYR A 110 -8.30 -14.67 8.16
CA TYR A 110 -7.73 -14.13 9.38
C TYR A 110 -8.53 -12.91 9.83
N ARG A 111 -8.82 -12.83 11.12
CA ARG A 111 -9.33 -11.60 11.73
C ARG A 111 -8.18 -10.59 11.80
N VAL A 112 -8.42 -9.34 11.41
CA VAL A 112 -7.41 -8.28 11.34
C VAL A 112 -7.84 -7.01 12.05
N ALA A 113 -6.91 -6.15 12.46
CA ALA A 113 -7.21 -4.75 12.77
C ALA A 113 -6.96 -3.90 11.52
N VAL A 114 -7.81 -2.90 11.30
CA VAL A 114 -7.71 -1.96 10.17
C VAL A 114 -7.55 -0.54 10.67
N GLY A 115 -7.36 0.40 9.75
CA GLY A 115 -7.29 1.83 10.04
C GLY A 115 -8.51 2.33 10.80
N ALA A 116 -8.29 3.20 11.79
CA ALA A 116 -9.38 3.96 12.40
C ALA A 116 -10.02 4.91 11.35
N PRO A 117 -11.26 5.38 11.54
CA PRO A 117 -11.90 6.31 10.60
C PRO A 117 -11.06 7.57 10.31
N SER A 118 -10.27 8.05 11.28
CA SER A 118 -9.40 9.21 11.10
C SER A 118 -8.07 8.91 10.37
N THR A 119 -7.74 7.64 10.19
CA THR A 119 -6.54 7.14 9.50
C THR A 119 -6.87 5.82 8.80
N PRO A 120 -7.77 5.83 7.81
CA PRO A 120 -8.37 4.61 7.31
C PRO A 120 -7.38 3.82 6.43
N THR A 121 -7.69 2.53 6.24
CA THR A 121 -6.91 1.67 5.35
C THR A 121 -7.26 1.97 3.89
N PRO A 122 -6.27 2.02 2.97
CA PRO A 122 -6.51 2.37 1.58
C PRO A 122 -7.25 1.27 0.83
N VAL A 123 -8.49 1.52 0.41
CA VAL A 123 -9.19 0.65 -0.54
C VAL A 123 -8.58 0.74 -1.92
N GLY A 124 -8.72 -0.33 -2.69
CA GLY A 124 -8.15 -0.46 -4.03
C GLY A 124 -7.42 -1.77 -4.24
N ASP A 125 -6.76 -1.86 -5.39
CA ASP A 125 -5.96 -3.00 -5.80
C ASP A 125 -4.48 -2.67 -5.66
N TRP A 126 -3.81 -3.37 -4.75
CA TRP A 126 -2.41 -3.16 -4.37
C TRP A 126 -1.60 -4.42 -4.61
N GLN A 127 -0.29 -4.32 -4.39
CA GLN A 127 0.65 -5.43 -4.42
C GLN A 127 1.61 -5.37 -3.25
N ILE A 128 2.04 -6.53 -2.76
CA ILE A 128 3.12 -6.60 -1.79
C ILE A 128 4.45 -6.32 -2.48
N ILE A 129 5.12 -5.23 -2.12
CA ILE A 129 6.36 -4.78 -2.77
C ILE A 129 7.59 -4.82 -1.87
N GLN A 130 7.41 -5.08 -0.59
CA GLN A 130 8.51 -5.25 0.35
C GLN A 130 8.10 -6.19 1.47
N LYS A 131 9.04 -7.01 1.95
CA LYS A 131 8.83 -7.96 3.02
C LYS A 131 9.95 -7.86 4.05
N THR A 132 9.58 -7.77 5.33
CA THR A 132 10.50 -7.62 6.46
C THR A 132 10.28 -8.73 7.49
N ARG A 133 11.35 -9.45 7.85
CA ARG A 133 11.36 -10.36 9.00
C ARG A 133 11.81 -9.63 10.28
N ASN A 134 11.07 -9.82 11.36
CA ASN A 134 11.30 -9.29 12.71
C ASN A 134 11.49 -7.75 12.79
N PRO A 135 10.54 -6.93 12.28
CA PRO A 135 10.62 -5.47 12.39
C PRO A 135 10.54 -4.98 13.85
N GLY A 136 9.87 -5.74 14.73
CA GLY A 136 9.70 -5.40 16.14
C GLY A 136 8.75 -4.22 16.38
N GLY A 137 8.61 -3.85 17.65
CA GLY A 137 7.74 -2.74 18.07
C GLY A 137 6.28 -2.92 17.59
N PRO A 138 5.63 -1.86 17.08
CA PRO A 138 4.23 -1.92 16.66
C PRO A 138 3.96 -2.83 15.44
N PHE A 139 5.03 -3.27 14.76
CA PHE A 139 4.94 -4.09 13.55
C PHE A 139 5.13 -5.60 13.80
N GLY A 140 5.42 -5.98 15.05
CA GLY A 140 5.49 -7.39 15.45
C GLY A 140 6.58 -8.18 14.72
N THR A 141 6.24 -9.40 14.30
CA THR A 141 7.21 -10.38 13.76
C THR A 141 7.42 -10.32 12.26
N ARG A 142 6.48 -9.76 11.48
CA ARG A 142 6.59 -9.61 10.02
C ARG A 142 5.94 -8.31 9.58
N TRP A 143 6.45 -7.75 8.49
CA TRP A 143 5.88 -6.60 7.81
C TRP A 143 5.91 -6.81 6.30
N MET A 144 4.84 -6.42 5.62
CA MET A 144 4.66 -6.54 4.17
C MET A 144 4.11 -5.22 3.63
N ARG A 145 4.94 -4.44 2.92
CA ARG A 145 4.57 -3.11 2.38
C ARG A 145 3.69 -3.26 1.15
N LEU A 146 2.64 -2.45 1.07
CA LEU A 146 1.80 -2.28 -0.11
C LEU A 146 2.32 -1.13 -0.98
N ASN A 147 2.11 -1.23 -2.29
CA ASN A 147 2.47 -0.19 -3.27
C ASN A 147 1.48 0.99 -3.30
N VAL A 148 1.16 1.54 -2.13
CA VAL A 148 0.26 2.70 -2.02
C VAL A 148 1.07 3.99 -2.23
N PRO A 149 0.82 4.79 -3.28
CA PRO A 149 1.68 5.94 -3.65
C PRO A 149 1.86 7.02 -2.60
N TRP A 150 0.81 7.26 -1.80
CA TRP A 150 0.81 8.37 -0.84
C TRP A 150 1.19 7.96 0.58
N GLY A 151 1.64 6.72 0.83
CA GLY A 151 2.07 6.36 2.19
C GLY A 151 2.62 4.95 2.41
N GLY A 152 3.25 4.79 3.57
CA GLY A 152 3.77 3.50 4.04
C GLY A 152 2.68 2.62 4.64
N TYR A 153 1.84 2.04 3.80
CA TYR A 153 0.81 1.08 4.20
C TYR A 153 1.33 -0.36 4.09
N GLY A 154 0.84 -1.24 4.95
CA GLY A 154 1.30 -2.62 4.97
C GLY A 154 0.45 -3.56 5.81
N ILE A 155 0.68 -4.85 5.60
CA ILE A 155 0.15 -5.95 6.42
C ILE A 155 1.27 -6.37 7.38
N HIS A 156 0.99 -6.41 8.67
CA HIS A 156 2.04 -6.67 9.66
C HIS A 156 1.53 -7.33 10.96
N GLY A 157 2.46 -7.90 11.73
CA GLY A 157 2.19 -8.40 13.08
C GLY A 157 1.92 -7.27 14.07
N THR A 158 1.69 -7.54 15.35
CA THR A 158 1.44 -6.44 16.31
C THR A 158 1.98 -6.74 17.70
N ASN A 159 2.30 -5.69 18.44
CA ASN A 159 2.52 -5.74 19.89
C ASN A 159 1.24 -5.43 20.70
N ASP A 160 0.13 -5.18 20.00
CA ASP A 160 -1.19 -4.86 20.57
C ASP A 160 -2.24 -5.86 20.02
N PRO A 161 -2.19 -7.13 20.46
CA PRO A 161 -3.07 -8.19 19.95
C PRO A 161 -4.55 -7.93 20.25
N GLU A 162 -4.88 -7.11 21.25
CA GLU A 162 -6.26 -6.75 21.57
C GLU A 162 -6.90 -5.86 20.48
N SER A 163 -6.08 -5.13 19.69
CA SER A 163 -6.58 -4.36 18.55
C SER A 163 -7.16 -5.20 17.43
N ILE A 164 -6.87 -6.51 17.37
CA ILE A 164 -7.34 -7.38 16.29
C ILE A 164 -8.87 -7.45 16.26
N GLY A 165 -9.44 -7.18 15.09
CA GLY A 165 -10.88 -7.06 14.86
C GLY A 165 -11.47 -5.71 15.21
N GLN A 166 -10.64 -4.67 15.32
CA GLN A 166 -11.05 -3.28 15.54
C GLN A 166 -10.53 -2.37 14.41
N ALA A 167 -11.17 -1.21 14.24
CA ALA A 167 -10.66 -0.11 13.42
C ALA A 167 -9.83 0.82 14.31
N ALA A 168 -8.56 0.46 14.54
CA ALA A 168 -7.71 1.07 15.57
C ALA A 168 -6.29 1.40 15.10
N SER A 169 -5.91 0.97 13.90
CA SER A 169 -4.57 1.21 13.37
C SER A 169 -4.47 2.61 12.74
N ARG A 170 -3.25 2.99 12.33
CA ARG A 170 -2.98 4.21 11.57
C ARG A 170 -3.05 3.99 10.05
N GLY A 171 -3.91 3.08 9.61
CA GLY A 171 -4.14 2.72 8.20
C GLY A 171 -3.57 1.36 7.80
N CYS A 172 -2.62 0.81 8.56
CA CYS A 172 -2.05 -0.51 8.28
C CYS A 172 -2.97 -1.67 8.73
N ILE A 173 -2.77 -2.85 8.16
CA ILE A 173 -3.52 -4.05 8.50
C ILE A 173 -2.71 -4.84 9.53
N ARG A 174 -3.24 -4.96 10.76
CA ARG A 174 -2.58 -5.70 11.84
C ARG A 174 -3.11 -7.14 11.90
N MET A 175 -2.20 -8.07 12.14
CA MET A 175 -2.46 -9.49 12.33
C MET A 175 -1.83 -9.99 13.63
N PHE A 176 -2.32 -11.11 14.15
CA PHE A 176 -1.60 -11.85 15.19
C PHE A 176 -0.23 -12.29 14.66
N ASN A 177 0.79 -12.29 15.51
CA ASN A 177 2.18 -12.54 15.10
C ASN A 177 2.38 -13.95 14.52
N GLU A 178 1.66 -14.93 15.04
CA GLU A 178 1.68 -16.31 14.56
C GLU A 178 1.11 -16.40 13.14
N GLN A 179 -0.03 -15.73 12.90
CA GLN A 179 -0.73 -15.75 11.61
C GLN A 179 -0.01 -14.95 10.53
N VAL A 180 0.61 -13.82 10.89
CA VAL A 180 1.40 -13.06 9.91
C VAL A 180 2.67 -13.80 9.52
N ASN A 181 3.25 -14.63 10.40
CA ASN A 181 4.39 -15.48 10.04
C ASN A 181 4.00 -16.47 8.95
N GLU A 182 2.86 -17.14 9.10
CA GLU A 182 2.31 -18.06 8.09
C GLU A 182 2.05 -17.34 6.77
N LEU A 183 1.29 -16.24 6.80
CA LEU A 183 0.98 -15.47 5.60
C LEU A 183 2.26 -15.01 4.89
N TYR A 184 3.23 -14.49 5.65
CA TYR A 184 4.52 -14.06 5.13
C TYR A 184 5.29 -15.19 4.46
N ASP A 185 5.28 -16.41 5.01
CA ASP A 185 6.03 -17.53 4.43
C ASP A 185 5.34 -18.06 3.15
N ILE A 186 4.03 -17.86 2.99
CA ILE A 186 3.26 -18.31 1.81
C ILE A 186 3.35 -17.33 0.63
N VAL A 187 3.18 -16.02 0.86
CA VAL A 187 2.94 -15.08 -0.25
C VAL A 187 4.23 -14.48 -0.81
N PRO A 188 4.50 -14.59 -2.13
CA PRO A 188 5.64 -13.91 -2.76
C PRO A 188 5.45 -12.39 -2.88
N LEU A 189 6.52 -11.66 -3.20
CA LEU A 189 6.41 -10.27 -3.64
C LEU A 189 5.65 -10.20 -4.98
N GLY A 190 4.98 -9.08 -5.24
CA GLY A 190 4.02 -8.92 -6.34
C GLY A 190 2.63 -9.50 -6.08
N THR A 191 2.43 -10.25 -4.98
CA THR A 191 1.12 -10.81 -4.60
C THR A 191 0.05 -9.72 -4.60
N PRO A 192 -1.02 -9.86 -5.40
CA PRO A 192 -2.13 -8.92 -5.42
C PRO A 192 -2.86 -8.87 -4.08
N VAL A 193 -3.20 -7.66 -3.64
CA VAL A 193 -3.95 -7.37 -2.42
C VAL A 193 -5.12 -6.45 -2.78
N LYS A 194 -6.33 -7.00 -2.80
CA LYS A 194 -7.56 -6.22 -3.00
C LYS A 194 -8.12 -5.81 -1.65
N ILE A 195 -8.37 -4.52 -1.45
CA ILE A 195 -8.94 -3.96 -0.22
C ILE A 195 -10.27 -3.30 -0.54
N THR A 196 -11.33 -3.67 0.18
CA THR A 196 -12.71 -3.24 -0.02
C THR A 196 -13.38 -2.84 1.30
N GLY A 197 -14.33 -1.92 1.24
CA GLY A 197 -15.13 -1.44 2.37
C GLY A 197 -15.29 0.08 2.33
N GLU A 198 -15.97 0.66 3.32
CA GLU A 198 -16.17 2.12 3.38
C GLU A 198 -14.94 2.87 3.92
N VAL A 199 -14.58 3.99 3.29
CA VAL A 199 -13.37 4.78 3.64
C VAL A 199 -13.67 6.22 4.01
N PHE A 200 -14.94 6.60 4.12
CA PHE A 200 -15.29 7.97 4.47
C PHE A 200 -14.74 8.36 5.84
N THR A 201 -13.77 9.28 5.83
CA THR A 201 -13.11 9.79 7.03
C THR A 201 -13.93 10.85 7.75
N GLY A 202 -14.99 11.37 7.12
CA GLY A 202 -15.67 12.59 7.53
C GLY A 202 -14.90 13.87 7.19
N ARG A 203 -13.75 13.79 6.51
CA ARG A 203 -12.99 14.96 6.06
C ARG A 203 -13.76 15.67 4.95
N ILE A 204 -13.70 17.00 4.98
CA ILE A 204 -14.05 17.84 3.84
C ILE A 204 -12.82 17.86 2.92
N LEU A 205 -12.96 17.39 1.68
CA LEU A 205 -11.85 17.30 0.73
C LEU A 205 -11.89 18.43 -0.29
N ASP A 206 -10.74 19.07 -0.46
CA ASP A 206 -10.46 20.16 -1.41
C ASP A 206 -8.97 20.14 -1.82
N VAL A 207 -8.55 21.12 -2.61
CA VAL A 207 -7.18 21.22 -3.13
C VAL A 207 -6.10 21.42 -2.06
N ASP A 208 -6.48 21.85 -0.85
CA ASP A 208 -5.56 22.07 0.27
C ASP A 208 -5.52 20.87 1.22
N SER A 209 -6.33 19.84 0.93
CA SER A 209 -6.45 18.65 1.76
C SER A 209 -5.19 17.78 1.70
N SER A 210 -4.79 17.26 2.87
CA SER A 210 -3.67 16.31 2.91
C SER A 210 -4.01 15.02 2.15
N PRO A 211 -3.05 14.46 1.39
CA PRO A 211 -3.29 13.25 0.62
C PRO A 211 -3.80 12.09 1.47
N GLY A 212 -4.68 11.27 0.90
CA GLY A 212 -5.32 10.20 1.66
C GLY A 212 -6.15 9.25 0.83
N PRO A 213 -6.57 8.14 1.46
CA PRO A 213 -7.32 7.07 0.80
C PRO A 213 -8.78 7.44 0.47
N ASP A 214 -9.38 8.38 1.19
CA ASP A 214 -10.68 9.00 0.85
C ASP A 214 -10.60 9.82 -0.46
N VAL A 215 -9.51 10.56 -0.69
CA VAL A 215 -9.26 11.24 -1.97
C VAL A 215 -9.11 10.23 -3.10
N PHE A 216 -8.34 9.16 -2.87
CA PHE A 216 -8.20 8.07 -3.84
C PHE A 216 -9.55 7.42 -4.17
N GLU A 217 -10.40 7.19 -3.16
CA GLU A 217 -11.74 6.64 -3.38
C GLU A 217 -12.59 7.59 -4.20
N VAL A 218 -12.63 8.89 -3.87
CA VAL A 218 -13.37 9.90 -4.64
C VAL A 218 -12.91 9.91 -6.10
N LYS A 219 -11.59 9.96 -6.35
CA LYS A 219 -11.03 9.93 -7.73
C LYS A 219 -11.36 8.62 -8.44
N SER A 220 -11.34 7.49 -7.73
CA SER A 220 -11.71 6.18 -8.28
C SER A 220 -13.18 6.16 -8.73
N ILE A 221 -14.09 6.66 -7.89
CA ILE A 221 -15.52 6.73 -8.21
C ILE A 221 -15.75 7.66 -9.40
N LEU A 222 -15.19 8.88 -9.36
CA LEU A 222 -15.31 9.84 -10.45
C LEU A 222 -14.81 9.26 -11.78
N ARG A 223 -13.68 8.54 -11.77
CA ARG A 223 -13.17 7.86 -12.97
C ARG A 223 -14.13 6.78 -13.46
N THR A 224 -14.64 5.93 -12.58
CA THR A 224 -15.61 4.89 -12.94
C THR A 224 -16.88 5.48 -13.57
N LEU A 225 -17.36 6.60 -13.02
CA LEU A 225 -18.52 7.32 -13.51
C LEU A 225 -18.25 8.17 -14.77
N GLY A 226 -16.98 8.30 -15.19
CA GLY A 226 -16.57 9.05 -16.39
C GLY A 226 -16.36 10.55 -16.19
N TYR A 227 -16.26 11.03 -14.95
CA TYR A 227 -16.00 12.44 -14.62
C TYR A 227 -14.52 12.79 -14.53
N TYR A 228 -13.63 11.80 -14.41
CA TYR A 228 -12.19 12.00 -14.22
C TYR A 228 -11.35 11.07 -15.10
N GLU A 229 -10.38 11.63 -15.81
CA GLU A 229 -9.49 10.88 -16.72
C GLU A 229 -8.02 10.90 -16.28
N GLY A 230 -7.71 11.60 -15.17
CA GLY A 230 -6.34 11.73 -14.65
C GLY A 230 -5.86 10.51 -13.86
N GLU A 231 -4.67 10.65 -13.28
CA GLU A 231 -4.08 9.63 -12.41
C GLU A 231 -4.89 9.50 -11.11
N VAL A 232 -5.23 8.27 -10.74
CA VAL A 232 -5.96 7.98 -9.50
C VAL A 232 -4.94 7.67 -8.42
N ASP A 233 -4.64 8.70 -7.64
CA ASP A 233 -3.76 8.69 -6.48
C ASP A 233 -4.50 9.29 -5.26
N GLY A 234 -3.80 9.48 -4.15
CA GLY A 234 -4.38 10.06 -2.94
C GLY A 234 -4.41 11.59 -2.93
N VAL A 235 -4.11 12.29 -4.04
CA VAL A 235 -3.93 13.75 -4.06
C VAL A 235 -5.12 14.44 -4.71
N TYR A 236 -5.68 15.44 -4.00
CA TYR A 236 -6.83 16.20 -4.47
C TYR A 236 -6.33 17.41 -5.27
N ASP A 237 -6.12 17.22 -6.56
CA ASP A 237 -5.60 18.26 -7.45
C ASP A 237 -6.72 19.13 -8.06
N GLN A 238 -6.34 20.13 -8.87
CA GLN A 238 -7.30 20.99 -9.57
C GLN A 238 -8.20 20.19 -10.53
N ALA A 239 -7.66 19.17 -11.20
CA ALA A 239 -8.44 18.31 -12.08
C ALA A 239 -9.50 17.51 -11.30
N THR A 240 -9.17 17.04 -10.10
CA THR A 240 -10.11 16.38 -9.17
C THR A 240 -11.19 17.36 -8.74
N GLN A 241 -10.81 18.59 -8.38
CA GLN A 241 -11.77 19.64 -8.02
C GLN A 241 -12.76 19.93 -9.15
N GLU A 242 -12.29 20.01 -10.40
CA GLU A 242 -13.14 20.20 -11.57
C GLU A 242 -14.06 19.00 -11.84
N ALA A 243 -13.55 17.78 -11.73
CA ALA A 243 -14.36 16.56 -11.84
C ALA A 243 -15.48 16.51 -10.79
N VAL A 244 -15.17 16.87 -9.53
CA VAL A 244 -16.17 16.97 -8.46
C VAL A 244 -17.21 18.04 -8.78
N ARG A 245 -16.82 19.23 -9.30
CA ARG A 245 -17.80 20.24 -9.72
C ARG A 245 -18.74 19.72 -10.80
N ASN A 246 -18.23 18.98 -11.78
CA ASN A 246 -19.05 18.44 -12.86
C ASN A 246 -20.02 17.39 -12.33
N PHE A 247 -19.56 16.47 -11.50
CA PHE A 247 -20.41 15.51 -10.80
C PHE A 247 -21.50 16.23 -9.97
N GLN A 248 -21.12 17.20 -9.14
CA GLN A 248 -22.07 17.97 -8.32
C GLN A 248 -23.15 18.65 -9.16
N ARG A 249 -22.82 19.21 -10.34
CA ARG A 249 -23.80 19.81 -11.25
C ARG A 249 -24.83 18.80 -11.75
N ASP A 250 -24.37 17.64 -12.18
CA ASP A 250 -25.24 16.60 -12.75
C ASP A 250 -26.17 15.97 -11.69
N PHE A 251 -25.72 15.97 -10.43
CA PHE A 251 -26.48 15.45 -9.29
C PHE A 251 -27.22 16.53 -8.48
N ASN A 252 -27.35 17.75 -9.02
CA ASN A 252 -28.06 18.88 -8.39
C ASN A 252 -27.56 19.26 -6.99
N LEU A 253 -26.26 19.13 -6.76
CA LEU A 253 -25.56 19.58 -5.55
C LEU A 253 -24.96 20.98 -5.75
N VAL A 254 -24.45 21.57 -4.66
CA VAL A 254 -23.65 22.81 -4.74
C VAL A 254 -22.34 22.50 -5.46
N ALA A 255 -22.15 23.05 -6.66
CA ALA A 255 -20.98 22.79 -7.51
C ALA A 255 -19.75 23.61 -7.10
N ASP A 256 -19.31 23.47 -5.86
CA ASP A 256 -18.14 24.16 -5.29
C ASP A 256 -16.81 23.43 -5.54
N GLY A 257 -16.87 22.15 -5.89
CA GLY A 257 -15.72 21.28 -6.11
C GLY A 257 -15.16 20.71 -4.82
N ILE A 258 -15.92 20.78 -3.72
CA ILE A 258 -15.54 20.30 -2.40
C ILE A 258 -16.29 18.99 -2.14
N THR A 259 -15.55 17.96 -1.72
CA THR A 259 -16.18 16.71 -1.30
C THR A 259 -16.47 16.76 0.20
N GLY A 260 -17.66 17.26 0.56
CA GLY A 260 -18.25 17.08 1.88
C GLY A 260 -19.11 15.81 1.95
N VAL A 261 -19.83 15.62 3.07
CA VAL A 261 -20.69 14.44 3.29
C VAL A 261 -21.75 14.26 2.19
N ASP A 262 -22.46 15.32 1.81
CA ASP A 262 -23.51 15.21 0.79
C ASP A 262 -22.94 14.82 -0.59
N THR A 263 -21.79 15.38 -0.97
CA THR A 263 -21.09 15.02 -2.21
C THR A 263 -20.62 13.57 -2.18
N TYR A 264 -20.06 13.13 -1.05
CA TYR A 264 -19.55 11.78 -0.90
C TYR A 264 -20.68 10.74 -0.92
N ASP A 265 -21.77 10.97 -0.19
CA ASP A 265 -22.93 10.07 -0.19
C ASP A 265 -23.54 9.94 -1.60
N ALA A 266 -23.60 11.04 -2.35
CA ALA A 266 -24.04 11.01 -3.74
C ALA A 266 -23.08 10.21 -4.64
N LEU A 267 -21.77 10.34 -4.46
CA LEU A 267 -20.76 9.57 -5.19
C LEU A 267 -20.93 8.06 -4.94
N ILE A 268 -21.10 7.65 -3.68
CA ILE A 268 -21.32 6.25 -3.31
C ILE A 268 -22.60 5.72 -3.95
N LEU A 269 -23.71 6.45 -3.82
CA LEU A 269 -24.98 6.05 -4.42
C LEU A 269 -24.88 5.90 -5.95
N ALA A 270 -24.21 6.83 -6.62
CA ALA A 270 -24.00 6.80 -8.07
C ALA A 270 -23.12 5.62 -8.51
N ARG A 271 -22.04 5.34 -7.75
CA ARG A 271 -21.18 4.17 -7.96
C ARG A 271 -21.97 2.87 -7.86
N ASP A 272 -22.75 2.72 -6.79
CA ASP A 272 -23.48 1.48 -6.53
C ASP A 272 -24.53 1.24 -7.63
N GLN A 273 -25.25 2.28 -8.05
CA GLN A 273 -26.17 2.22 -9.19
C GLN A 273 -25.46 1.86 -10.51
N TYR A 274 -24.25 2.37 -10.73
CA TYR A 274 -23.49 2.05 -11.94
C TYR A 274 -23.16 0.55 -12.05
N PHE A 275 -22.81 -0.09 -10.94
CA PHE A 275 -22.50 -1.52 -10.91
C PHE A 275 -23.76 -2.39 -10.92
N ASP A 276 -24.82 -2.00 -10.20
CA ASP A 276 -26.12 -2.71 -10.22
C ASP A 276 -26.73 -2.80 -11.63
N VAL A 277 -26.51 -1.79 -12.48
CA VAL A 277 -27.02 -1.77 -13.86
C VAL A 277 -26.13 -2.59 -14.82
N ARG A 278 -24.90 -2.92 -14.42
CA ARG A 278 -23.88 -3.54 -15.30
C ARG A 278 -23.54 -4.99 -14.96
N GLU A 279 -23.92 -5.49 -13.79
CA GLU A 279 -23.86 -6.91 -13.46
C GLU A 279 -25.26 -7.55 -13.58
N PRO A 280 -25.53 -8.38 -14.61
CA PRO A 280 -26.82 -9.08 -14.80
C PRO A 280 -27.01 -10.30 -13.88
#